data_AF-A0A496DYE5-F1
#
_entry.id   AF-A0A496DYE5-F1
#
_cell.length_a   1.000
_cell.length_b   1.000
_cell.length_c   1.000
_cell.angle_alpha   90.00
_cell.angle_beta   90.00
_cell.angle_gamma   90.00
#
_symmetry.space_group_name_H-M   'P 1'
#
loop_
_entity.id
_entity.type
_entity.pdbx_description
1 polymer ?
#
loop_
_entity_poly.entity_id
_entity_poly.type
_entity_poly.pdbx_seq_one_letter_code
_entity_poly.pdbx_strand_id
1 'polypeptide(L)'
;MNYYIAIEKDLQQIGELLLLNGTLTEDPGLVHGKMGIAVFLFHYAQYTENMLFADYAMDLIGEIQNQLHVDSCADYEKGVAGIGVGIRYLIQNDYLDAEDNIFEDLDQRMYRAVMYDPWRDFSLYGGLAGYGRYWISRLPYQKSSTQARECIWHIVELIKGKLSEILPEERTCIYSFLLDLQEISGYENCVRLLEQCRKWNVNKNIHYLDNSTVGYIAHKIQSSRYLHKTWQDEINNILRQIPNLDMEKPPVTMGLLSGYAGEGLLRLTILNSTDLSWMQLL
;
A
#
# COMPACT_ATOMS: atom_id res chain seq x y z
N MET A 1 17.25 -18.31 -21.89
CA MET A 1 16.51 -17.66 -22.99
C MET A 1 14.99 -17.82 -22.87
N ASN A 2 14.46 -18.89 -22.26
CA ASN A 2 13.00 -19.13 -22.21
C ASN A 2 12.24 -18.43 -21.06
N TYR A 3 12.92 -18.09 -19.95
CA TYR A 3 12.26 -17.51 -18.77
C TYR A 3 11.76 -16.08 -19.01
N TYR A 4 12.62 -15.17 -19.46
CA TYR A 4 12.25 -13.77 -19.71
C TYR A 4 11.14 -13.61 -20.76
N ILE A 5 11.17 -14.43 -21.82
CA ILE A 5 10.09 -14.46 -22.83
C ILE A 5 8.75 -14.88 -22.21
N ALA A 6 8.77 -15.85 -21.28
CA ALA A 6 7.56 -16.25 -20.56
C ALA A 6 7.06 -15.11 -19.64
N ILE A 7 7.96 -14.39 -18.97
CA ILE A 7 7.61 -13.23 -18.13
C ILE A 7 6.99 -12.10 -18.95
N GLU A 8 7.56 -11.78 -20.12
CA GLU A 8 6.98 -10.78 -21.04
C GLU A 8 5.59 -11.19 -21.52
N LYS A 9 5.39 -12.48 -21.84
CA LYS A 9 4.08 -13.00 -22.24
C LYS A 9 3.07 -12.91 -21.10
N ASP A 10 3.46 -13.27 -19.87
CA ASP A 10 2.61 -13.14 -18.69
C ASP A 10 2.23 -11.66 -18.46
N LEU A 11 3.17 -10.72 -18.60
CA LEU A 11 2.92 -9.29 -18.48
C LEU A 11 1.91 -8.77 -19.50
N GLN A 12 2.05 -9.19 -20.76
CA GLN A 12 1.10 -8.85 -21.80
C GLN A 12 -0.32 -9.31 -21.43
N GLN A 13 -0.44 -10.56 -20.97
CA GLN A 13 -1.71 -11.13 -20.56
C GLN A 13 -2.31 -10.42 -19.35
N ILE A 14 -1.48 -10.06 -18.35
CA ILE A 14 -1.90 -9.28 -17.19
C ILE A 14 -2.42 -7.91 -17.62
N GLY A 15 -1.69 -7.21 -18.49
CA GLY A 15 -2.12 -5.92 -19.04
C GLY A 15 -3.48 -6.01 -19.73
N GLU A 16 -3.66 -6.98 -20.62
CA GLU A 16 -4.93 -7.23 -21.31
C GLU A 16 -6.09 -7.54 -20.33
N LEU A 17 -5.85 -8.40 -19.34
CA LEU A 17 -6.84 -8.74 -18.33
C LEU A 17 -7.23 -7.56 -17.45
N LEU A 18 -6.27 -6.73 -17.05
CA LEU A 18 -6.53 -5.55 -16.22
C LEU A 18 -7.22 -4.43 -17.01
N LEU A 19 -6.96 -4.31 -18.31
CA LEU A 19 -7.79 -3.45 -19.19
C LEU A 19 -9.24 -3.91 -19.20
N LEU A 20 -9.49 -5.21 -19.36
CA LEU A 20 -10.86 -5.77 -19.42
C LEU A 20 -11.60 -5.70 -18.07
N ASN A 21 -10.90 -5.88 -16.95
CA ASN A 21 -11.52 -6.00 -15.63
C ASN A 21 -11.40 -4.74 -14.77
N GLY A 22 -10.67 -3.72 -15.21
CA GLY A 22 -10.44 -2.49 -14.44
C GLY A 22 -11.74 -1.84 -13.97
N THR A 23 -12.60 -1.44 -14.91
CA THR A 23 -13.90 -0.82 -14.60
C THR A 23 -14.91 -1.80 -13.97
N LEU A 24 -14.76 -3.10 -14.22
CA LEU A 24 -15.60 -4.16 -13.60
C LEU A 24 -15.27 -4.42 -12.13
N THR A 25 -14.09 -4.00 -11.67
CA THR A 25 -13.65 -4.19 -10.28
C THR A 25 -14.42 -3.24 -9.37
N GLU A 26 -15.31 -3.76 -8.53
CA GLU A 26 -16.15 -2.91 -7.66
C GLU A 26 -15.37 -2.17 -6.57
N ASP A 27 -14.34 -2.82 -6.01
CA ASP A 27 -13.52 -2.27 -4.92
C ASP A 27 -12.65 -1.09 -5.43
N PRO A 28 -12.80 0.13 -4.89
CA PRO A 28 -11.96 1.27 -5.29
C PRO A 28 -10.56 1.22 -4.67
N GLY A 29 -10.33 0.36 -3.68
CA GLY A 29 -9.15 0.36 -2.82
C GLY A 29 -7.83 0.01 -3.49
N LEU A 30 -6.77 0.19 -2.71
CA LEU A 30 -5.39 -0.05 -3.14
C LEU A 30 -5.02 -1.53 -3.11
N VAL A 31 -5.37 -2.23 -2.03
CA VAL A 31 -4.85 -3.57 -1.75
C VAL A 31 -5.47 -4.61 -2.67
N HIS A 32 -6.77 -4.48 -2.96
CA HIS A 32 -7.54 -5.44 -3.74
C HIS A 32 -8.27 -4.85 -4.95
N GLY A 33 -8.29 -3.52 -5.07
CA GLY A 33 -9.20 -2.79 -5.97
C GLY A 33 -8.53 -2.00 -7.09
N LYS A 34 -9.33 -1.11 -7.69
CA LYS A 34 -8.98 -0.28 -8.84
C LYS A 34 -7.72 0.57 -8.65
N MET A 35 -7.48 1.09 -7.45
CA MET A 35 -6.28 1.91 -7.23
C MET A 35 -5.00 1.08 -7.41
N GLY A 36 -5.01 -0.19 -6.98
CA GLY A 36 -3.90 -1.10 -7.24
C GLY A 36 -3.68 -1.38 -8.74
N ILE A 37 -4.77 -1.50 -9.50
CA ILE A 37 -4.74 -1.65 -10.96
C ILE A 37 -4.12 -0.43 -11.62
N ALA A 38 -4.57 0.77 -11.27
CA ALA A 38 -4.02 2.01 -11.81
C ALA A 38 -2.52 2.15 -11.50
N VAL A 39 -2.08 1.79 -10.28
CA VAL A 39 -0.64 1.73 -9.96
C VAL A 39 0.13 0.85 -10.94
N PHE A 40 -0.34 -0.39 -11.18
CA PHE A 40 0.30 -1.27 -12.15
C PHE A 40 0.33 -0.66 -13.56
N LEU A 41 -0.80 -0.10 -14.02
CA LEU A 41 -0.93 0.41 -15.38
C LEU A 41 0.01 1.59 -15.68
N PHE A 42 0.31 2.45 -14.71
CA PHE A 42 1.32 3.50 -14.90
C PHE A 42 2.72 2.91 -15.12
N HIS A 43 3.14 1.94 -14.30
CA HIS A 43 4.41 1.23 -14.52
C HIS A 43 4.42 0.48 -15.86
N TYR A 44 3.28 -0.12 -16.23
CA TYR A 44 3.16 -0.86 -17.48
C TYR A 44 3.18 0.05 -18.72
N ALA A 45 2.60 1.25 -18.62
CA ALA A 45 2.66 2.28 -19.65
C ALA A 45 4.11 2.69 -19.92
N GLN A 46 4.89 2.92 -18.86
CA GLN A 46 6.32 3.24 -18.97
C GLN A 46 7.11 2.08 -19.60
N TYR A 47 6.86 0.84 -19.16
CA TYR A 47 7.53 -0.34 -19.69
C TYR A 47 7.27 -0.57 -21.18
N THR A 48 6.03 -0.36 -21.62
CA THR A 48 5.60 -0.60 -23.02
C THR A 48 5.73 0.63 -23.92
N GLU A 49 6.08 1.79 -23.35
CA GLU A 49 6.05 3.10 -24.02
C GLU A 49 4.68 3.42 -24.66
N ASN A 50 3.59 2.91 -24.05
CA ASN A 50 2.24 3.07 -24.57
C ASN A 50 1.36 3.83 -23.56
N MET A 51 1.13 5.10 -23.86
CA MET A 51 0.35 6.01 -23.02
C MET A 51 -1.12 5.61 -22.85
N LEU A 52 -1.67 4.74 -23.70
CA LEU A 52 -3.05 4.25 -23.55
C LEU A 52 -3.28 3.57 -22.19
N PHE A 53 -2.25 2.90 -21.65
CA PHE A 53 -2.36 2.31 -20.32
C PHE A 53 -2.41 3.36 -19.21
N ALA A 54 -1.66 4.46 -19.35
CA ALA A 54 -1.70 5.58 -18.41
C ALA A 54 -3.02 6.35 -18.51
N ASP A 55 -3.54 6.57 -19.73
CA ASP A 55 -4.84 7.20 -19.95
C ASP A 55 -5.96 6.38 -19.29
N TYR A 56 -5.95 5.06 -19.47
CA TYR A 56 -6.91 4.19 -18.80
C TYR A 56 -6.73 4.15 -17.27
N ALA A 57 -5.49 4.23 -16.77
CA ALA A 57 -5.25 4.35 -15.34
C ALA A 57 -5.85 5.65 -14.76
N MET A 58 -5.80 6.75 -15.52
CA MET A 58 -6.44 8.01 -15.16
C MET A 58 -7.97 7.89 -15.15
N ASP A 59 -8.56 7.20 -16.12
CA ASP A 59 -10.00 6.92 -16.12
C ASP A 59 -10.42 6.14 -14.86
N LEU A 60 -9.64 5.12 -14.46
CA LEU A 60 -9.89 4.37 -13.22
C LEU A 60 -9.80 5.27 -11.97
N ILE A 61 -8.85 6.20 -11.91
CA ILE A 61 -8.75 7.18 -10.82
C ILE A 61 -9.98 8.09 -10.79
N GLY A 62 -10.44 8.56 -11.95
CA GLY A 62 -11.69 9.32 -12.04
C GLY A 62 -12.91 8.53 -11.56
N GLU A 63 -13.01 7.25 -11.92
CA GLU A 63 -14.06 6.37 -11.40
C GLU A 63 -13.98 6.18 -9.89
N ILE A 64 -12.77 5.96 -9.33
CA ILE A 64 -12.56 5.88 -7.87
C ILE A 64 -13.07 7.15 -7.20
N GLN A 65 -12.72 8.32 -7.71
CA GLN A 65 -13.19 9.60 -7.18
C GLN A 65 -14.73 9.70 -7.22
N ASN A 66 -15.36 9.25 -8.30
CA ASN A 66 -16.82 9.23 -8.41
C ASN A 66 -17.49 8.23 -7.44
N GLN A 67 -16.78 7.17 -7.03
CA GLN A 67 -17.25 6.20 -6.04
C GLN A 67 -17.10 6.69 -4.59
N LEU A 68 -16.25 7.69 -4.33
CA LEU A 68 -16.02 8.21 -2.98
C LEU A 68 -17.18 9.11 -2.51
N HIS A 69 -17.93 8.67 -1.50
CA HIS A 69 -19.02 9.41 -0.87
C HIS A 69 -18.83 9.50 0.65
N VAL A 70 -19.62 10.31 1.34
CA VAL A 70 -19.44 10.66 2.76
C VAL A 70 -19.33 9.45 3.73
N ASP A 71 -19.85 8.29 3.32
CA ASP A 71 -19.85 7.04 4.09
C ASP A 71 -18.82 6.02 3.60
N SER A 72 -17.97 6.37 2.62
CA SER A 72 -16.87 5.52 2.18
C SER A 72 -15.93 5.24 3.35
N CYS A 73 -15.49 4.00 3.48
CA CYS A 73 -14.61 3.61 4.57
C CYS A 73 -13.29 4.40 4.51
N ALA A 74 -12.76 4.79 5.67
CA ALA A 74 -11.47 5.47 5.78
C ALA A 74 -10.28 4.50 5.80
N ASP A 75 -10.53 3.19 5.79
CA ASP A 75 -9.51 2.15 5.92
C ASP A 75 -8.47 2.15 4.78
N TYR A 76 -7.39 1.41 4.98
CA TYR A 76 -6.29 1.36 4.02
C TYR A 76 -6.52 0.30 2.93
N GLU A 77 -7.24 -0.77 3.24
CA GLU A 77 -7.46 -1.89 2.32
C GLU A 77 -8.33 -1.48 1.12
N LYS A 78 -9.47 -0.85 1.44
CA LYS A 78 -10.58 -0.53 0.53
C LYS A 78 -10.89 0.96 0.48
N GLY A 79 -10.41 1.70 1.48
CA GLY A 79 -10.87 3.05 1.77
C GLY A 79 -9.94 4.18 1.35
N VAL A 80 -10.32 5.36 1.85
CA VAL A 80 -9.69 6.67 1.55
C VAL A 80 -8.19 6.66 1.86
N ALA A 81 -7.76 6.02 2.95
CA ALA A 81 -6.35 6.00 3.33
C ALA A 81 -5.49 5.30 2.26
N GLY A 82 -5.93 4.14 1.78
CA GLY A 82 -5.21 3.38 0.76
C GLY A 82 -5.20 4.12 -0.58
N ILE A 83 -6.36 4.65 -0.99
CA ILE A 83 -6.49 5.42 -2.22
C ILE A 83 -5.54 6.63 -2.23
N GLY A 84 -5.54 7.41 -1.15
CA GLY A 84 -4.67 8.58 -1.04
C GLY A 84 -3.18 8.22 -1.01
N VAL A 85 -2.80 7.12 -0.35
CA VAL A 85 -1.41 6.63 -0.39
C VAL A 85 -1.03 6.13 -1.80
N GLY A 86 -1.95 5.51 -2.52
CA GLY A 86 -1.78 5.13 -3.94
C GLY A 86 -1.54 6.34 -4.85
N ILE A 87 -2.38 7.37 -4.76
CA ILE A 87 -2.19 8.63 -5.50
C ILE A 87 -0.86 9.27 -5.15
N ARG A 88 -0.51 9.30 -3.86
CA ARG A 88 0.76 9.83 -3.38
C ARG A 88 1.96 9.09 -3.96
N TYR A 89 1.89 7.76 -4.03
CA TYR A 89 2.92 6.95 -4.64
C TYR A 89 3.09 7.28 -6.14
N LEU A 90 1.99 7.46 -6.87
CA LEU A 90 2.04 7.83 -8.27
C LEU A 90 2.71 9.20 -8.48
N ILE A 91 2.38 10.19 -7.64
CA ILE A 91 3.05 11.51 -7.64
C ILE A 91 4.55 11.38 -7.32
N GLN A 92 4.94 10.51 -6.38
CA GLN A 92 6.35 10.32 -6.01
C GLN A 92 7.20 9.70 -7.11
N ASN A 93 6.57 8.98 -8.03
CA ASN A 93 7.23 8.33 -9.16
C ASN A 93 7.06 9.14 -10.46
N ASP A 94 6.67 10.42 -10.36
CA ASP A 94 6.46 11.32 -11.50
C ASP A 94 5.42 10.83 -12.54
N TYR A 95 4.49 9.96 -12.12
CA TYR A 95 3.40 9.48 -12.98
C TYR A 95 2.20 10.43 -13.02
N LEU A 96 2.02 11.21 -11.95
CA LEU A 96 0.95 12.20 -11.81
C LEU A 96 1.53 13.54 -11.38
N ASP A 97 1.00 14.61 -11.97
CA ASP A 97 1.25 15.95 -11.47
C ASP A 97 0.46 16.19 -10.17
N ALA A 98 1.14 16.78 -9.18
CA ALA A 98 0.50 17.15 -7.92
C ALA A 98 -0.38 18.39 -8.13
N GLU A 99 -1.65 18.18 -8.50
CA GLU A 99 -2.63 19.26 -8.44
C GLU A 99 -2.93 19.65 -6.99
N ASP A 100 -3.13 20.95 -6.78
CA ASP A 100 -3.19 21.56 -5.46
C ASP A 100 -4.38 21.10 -4.59
N ASN A 101 -5.40 20.49 -5.20
CA ASN A 101 -6.68 20.14 -4.58
C ASN A 101 -6.99 18.63 -4.58
N ILE A 102 -6.17 17.77 -5.21
CA ILE A 102 -6.47 16.34 -5.36
C ILE A 102 -6.64 15.62 -4.01
N PHE A 103 -6.03 16.15 -2.95
CA PHE A 103 -6.11 15.61 -1.59
C PHE A 103 -7.10 16.34 -0.69
N GLU A 104 -7.73 17.44 -1.09
CA GLU A 104 -8.53 18.27 -0.16
C GLU A 104 -9.71 17.48 0.45
N ASP A 105 -10.47 16.79 -0.39
CA ASP A 105 -11.58 15.92 0.07
C ASP A 105 -11.07 14.70 0.85
N LEU A 106 -9.96 14.10 0.42
CA LEU A 106 -9.35 12.94 1.10
C LEU A 106 -8.85 13.33 2.50
N ASP A 107 -8.13 14.46 2.61
CA ASP A 107 -7.59 14.99 3.86
C ASP A 107 -8.73 15.33 4.83
N GLN A 108 -9.82 15.93 4.34
CA GLN A 108 -10.99 16.24 5.18
C GLN A 108 -11.65 14.98 5.74
N ARG A 109 -11.84 13.95 4.91
CA ARG A 109 -12.43 12.67 5.33
C ARG A 109 -11.54 11.92 6.29
N MET A 110 -10.24 11.86 6.01
CA MET A 110 -9.27 11.25 6.92
C MET A 110 -9.15 12.00 8.23
N TYR A 111 -9.32 13.33 8.24
CA TYR A 111 -9.28 14.11 9.47
C TYR A 111 -10.47 13.77 10.34
N ARG A 112 -11.66 13.70 9.74
CA ARG A 112 -12.87 13.25 10.42
C ARG A 112 -12.72 11.83 10.97
N ALA A 113 -12.19 10.91 10.17
CA ALA A 113 -12.00 9.53 10.55
C ALA A 113 -11.08 9.36 11.78
N VAL A 114 -10.01 10.16 11.86
CA VAL A 114 -9.08 10.11 12.99
C VAL A 114 -9.66 10.79 14.24
N MET A 115 -10.33 11.92 14.08
CA MET A 115 -10.68 12.79 15.21
C MET A 115 -12.06 12.50 15.81
N TYR A 116 -12.99 11.94 15.03
CA TYR A 116 -14.41 11.89 15.41
C TYR A 116 -15.08 10.53 15.19
N ASP A 117 -14.73 9.80 14.13
CA ASP A 117 -15.40 8.54 13.83
C ASP A 117 -14.83 7.37 14.67
N PRO A 118 -15.63 6.32 14.95
CA PRO A 118 -15.12 5.12 15.58
C PRO A 118 -14.20 4.35 14.63
N TRP A 119 -13.06 3.90 15.15
CA TRP A 119 -12.13 3.03 14.43
C TRP A 119 -12.24 1.59 14.94
N ARG A 120 -11.93 0.63 14.06
CA ARG A 120 -12.17 -0.79 14.29
C ARG A 120 -11.09 -1.46 15.15
N ASP A 121 -9.83 -1.22 14.77
CA ASP A 121 -8.68 -1.95 15.28
C ASP A 121 -7.37 -1.15 15.07
N PHE A 122 -6.24 -1.74 15.45
CA PHE A 122 -4.90 -1.13 15.32
C PHE A 122 -4.14 -1.59 14.07
N SER A 123 -4.79 -2.34 13.17
CA SER A 123 -4.14 -2.93 12.00
C SER A 123 -3.83 -1.90 10.90
N LEU A 124 -2.98 -2.29 9.96
CA LEU A 124 -2.71 -1.49 8.75
C LEU A 124 -3.96 -1.38 7.88
N TYR A 125 -4.63 -2.50 7.61
CA TYR A 125 -5.70 -2.59 6.60
C TYR A 125 -7.04 -2.04 7.08
N GLY A 126 -7.42 -2.27 8.33
CA GLY A 126 -8.71 -1.84 8.88
C GLY A 126 -8.65 -0.68 9.88
N GLY A 127 -7.44 -0.26 10.29
CA GLY A 127 -7.26 0.41 11.56
C GLY A 127 -6.36 1.64 11.57
N LEU A 128 -6.00 2.05 12.78
CA LEU A 128 -5.25 3.28 13.04
C LEU A 128 -3.85 3.31 12.40
N ALA A 129 -3.20 2.17 12.22
CA ALA A 129 -1.89 2.14 11.55
C ALA A 129 -2.02 2.56 10.07
N GLY A 130 -3.12 2.17 9.40
CA GLY A 130 -3.45 2.62 8.05
C GLY A 130 -3.70 4.12 7.96
N TYR A 131 -4.45 4.66 8.93
CA TYR A 131 -4.70 6.11 9.02
C TYR A 131 -3.39 6.86 9.26
N GLY A 132 -2.52 6.32 10.10
CA GLY A 132 -1.19 6.84 10.36
C GLY A 132 -0.33 6.88 9.10
N ARG A 133 -0.35 5.81 8.30
CA ARG A 133 0.39 5.72 7.02
C ARG A 133 -0.07 6.79 6.03
N TYR A 134 -1.38 7.02 5.93
CA TYR A 134 -1.93 8.13 5.15
C TYR A 134 -1.32 9.46 5.60
N TRP A 135 -1.43 9.80 6.89
CA TRP A 135 -0.97 11.11 7.38
C TRP A 135 0.54 11.30 7.32
N ILE A 136 1.34 10.24 7.53
CA ILE A 136 2.79 10.28 7.29
C ILE A 136 3.08 10.70 5.85
N SER A 137 2.36 10.13 4.89
CA SER A 137 2.54 10.43 3.47
C SER A 137 2.26 11.90 3.11
N ARG A 138 1.44 12.59 3.93
CA ARG A 138 1.05 13.99 3.79
C ARG A 138 2.02 14.98 4.46
N LEU A 139 2.86 14.54 5.40
CA LEU A 139 3.77 15.42 6.15
C LEU A 139 4.70 16.30 5.30
N PRO A 140 5.26 15.83 4.16
CA PRO A 140 6.13 16.66 3.33
C PRO A 140 5.45 17.87 2.69
N TYR A 141 4.10 17.97 2.71
CA TYR A 141 3.36 19.03 2.05
C TYR A 141 2.91 20.11 3.03
N GLN A 142 3.30 21.35 2.75
CA GLN A 142 3.07 22.49 3.65
C GLN A 142 1.58 22.68 4.00
N LYS A 143 0.67 22.59 3.03
CA LYS A 143 -0.78 22.78 3.21
C LYS A 143 -1.37 21.78 4.21
N SER A 144 -1.04 20.49 4.08
CA SER A 144 -1.59 19.42 4.92
C SER A 144 -0.75 19.16 6.18
N SER A 145 0.47 19.70 6.28
CA SER A 145 1.43 19.36 7.35
C SER A 145 0.91 19.59 8.77
N THR A 146 0.11 20.64 9.00
CA THR A 146 -0.48 20.91 10.31
C THR A 146 -1.51 19.85 10.69
N GLN A 147 -2.47 19.57 9.80
CA GLN A 147 -3.49 18.53 10.02
C GLN A 147 -2.85 17.14 10.17
N ALA A 148 -1.87 16.82 9.33
CA ALA A 148 -1.11 15.58 9.43
C ALA A 148 -0.46 15.43 10.81
N ARG A 149 0.17 16.50 11.32
CA ARG A 149 0.79 16.47 12.65
C ARG A 149 -0.21 16.27 13.77
N GLU A 150 -1.35 16.95 13.71
CA GLU A 150 -2.43 16.81 14.68
C GLU A 150 -3.01 15.38 14.69
N CYS A 151 -3.33 14.84 13.51
CA CYS A 151 -3.86 13.49 13.38
C CYS A 151 -2.87 12.43 13.84
N ILE A 152 -1.59 12.53 13.46
CA ILE A 152 -0.55 11.59 13.90
C ILE A 152 -0.39 11.64 15.42
N TRP A 153 -0.36 12.85 16.01
CA TRP A 153 -0.28 12.99 17.46
C TRP A 153 -1.48 12.32 18.15
N HIS A 154 -2.69 12.53 17.64
CA HIS A 154 -3.90 11.92 18.17
C HIS A 154 -3.83 10.38 18.11
N ILE A 155 -3.42 9.82 16.96
CA ILE A 155 -3.23 8.37 16.79
C ILE A 155 -2.21 7.81 17.80
N VAL A 156 -1.09 8.50 18.00
CA VAL A 156 -0.06 8.07 18.97
C VAL A 156 -0.61 8.07 20.40
N GLU A 157 -1.38 9.07 20.80
CA GLU A 157 -2.00 9.09 22.14
C GLU A 157 -3.08 8.01 22.29
N LEU A 158 -3.85 7.69 21.24
CA LEU A 158 -4.80 6.56 21.25
C LEU A 158 -4.08 5.22 21.46
N ILE A 159 -2.99 4.98 20.72
CA ILE A 159 -2.16 3.76 20.85
C ILE A 159 -1.61 3.65 22.27
N LYS A 160 -1.03 4.74 22.79
CA LYS A 160 -0.46 4.80 24.13
C LYS A 160 -1.50 4.56 25.22
N GLY A 161 -2.70 5.12 25.07
CA GLY A 161 -3.80 4.95 26.03
C GLY A 161 -4.34 3.51 26.09
N LYS A 162 -4.19 2.74 25.02
CA LYS A 162 -4.72 1.38 24.88
C LYS A 162 -3.64 0.31 24.71
N LEU A 163 -2.39 0.59 25.08
CA LEU A 163 -1.25 -0.28 24.82
C LEU A 163 -1.41 -1.73 25.32
N SER A 164 -2.12 -1.92 26.45
CA SER A 164 -2.40 -3.23 27.02
C SER A 164 -3.51 -4.01 26.32
N GLU A 165 -4.34 -3.33 25.52
CA GLU A 165 -5.49 -3.90 24.80
C GLU A 165 -5.10 -4.36 23.37
N ILE A 166 -3.92 -3.95 22.88
CA ILE A 166 -3.45 -4.28 21.53
C ILE A 166 -3.20 -5.78 21.39
N LEU A 167 -3.91 -6.38 20.44
CA LEU A 167 -3.86 -7.80 20.13
C LEU A 167 -2.52 -8.18 19.50
N PRO A 168 -2.01 -9.40 19.73
CA PRO A 168 -0.74 -9.86 19.17
C PRO A 168 -0.59 -9.63 17.65
N GLU A 169 -1.67 -9.82 16.90
CA GLU A 169 -1.72 -9.73 15.43
C GLU A 169 -1.58 -8.27 14.93
N GLU A 170 -1.89 -7.28 15.77
CA GLU A 170 -1.83 -5.86 15.42
C GLU A 170 -0.48 -5.21 15.78
N ARG A 171 0.26 -5.82 16.71
CA ARG A 171 1.49 -5.26 17.28
C ARG A 171 2.53 -4.94 16.24
N THR A 172 2.65 -5.76 15.20
CA THR A 172 3.61 -5.51 14.12
C THR A 172 3.27 -4.26 13.34
N CYS A 173 1.99 -3.99 13.06
CA CYS A 173 1.54 -2.78 12.36
C CYS A 173 1.85 -1.52 13.18
N ILE A 174 1.57 -1.57 14.48
CA ILE A 174 1.87 -0.45 15.38
C ILE A 174 3.36 -0.23 15.53
N TYR A 175 4.13 -1.31 15.65
CA TYR A 175 5.58 -1.23 15.77
C TYR A 175 6.21 -0.64 14.51
N SER A 176 5.81 -1.08 13.31
CA SER A 176 6.30 -0.51 12.05
C SER A 176 5.90 0.95 11.87
N PHE A 177 4.65 1.30 12.15
CA PHE A 177 4.18 2.69 12.11
C PHE A 177 4.99 3.61 13.03
N LEU A 178 5.24 3.21 14.27
CA LEU A 178 6.02 4.01 15.21
C LEU A 178 7.50 4.12 14.81
N LEU A 179 8.07 3.08 14.18
CA LEU A 179 9.42 3.15 13.62
C LEU A 179 9.49 4.14 12.45
N ASP A 180 8.53 4.10 11.54
CA ASP A 180 8.45 5.07 10.43
C ASP A 180 8.33 6.51 10.97
N LEU A 181 7.56 6.73 12.04
CA LEU A 181 7.50 8.04 12.70
C LEU A 181 8.81 8.46 13.34
N GLN A 182 9.57 7.54 13.94
CA GLN A 182 10.84 7.87 14.58
C GLN A 182 11.86 8.46 13.60
N GLU A 183 11.80 8.06 12.33
CA GLU A 183 12.67 8.58 11.27
C GLU A 183 12.30 10.03 10.84
N ILE A 184 11.17 10.54 11.31
CA ILE A 184 10.65 11.86 10.93
C ILE A 184 10.95 12.89 12.03
N SER A 185 11.47 14.05 11.62
CA SER A 185 11.76 15.17 12.53
C SER A 185 10.52 15.63 13.30
N GLY A 186 10.64 15.79 14.62
CA GLY A 186 9.55 16.23 15.51
C GLY A 186 8.78 15.11 16.21
N TYR A 187 9.13 13.85 15.95
CA TYR A 187 8.54 12.67 16.60
C TYR A 187 9.54 11.88 17.45
N GLU A 188 10.62 12.52 17.91
CA GLU A 188 11.65 11.89 18.76
C GLU A 188 11.07 11.36 20.08
N ASN A 189 9.95 11.93 20.53
CA ASN A 189 9.23 11.49 21.72
C ASN A 189 8.54 10.12 21.57
N CYS A 190 8.35 9.62 20.33
CA CYS A 190 7.83 8.27 20.07
C CYS A 190 8.78 7.16 20.54
N VAL A 191 10.05 7.48 20.81
CA VAL A 191 11.07 6.53 21.32
C VAL A 191 10.60 5.84 22.61
N ARG A 192 9.98 6.56 23.55
CA ARG A 192 9.50 5.98 24.82
C ARG A 192 8.40 4.95 24.59
N LEU A 193 7.51 5.21 23.63
CA LEU A 193 6.43 4.29 23.28
C LEU A 193 7.01 3.06 22.58
N LEU A 194 7.94 3.25 21.63
CA LEU A 194 8.67 2.17 20.98
C LEU A 194 9.40 1.26 21.97
N GLU A 195 10.06 1.82 22.99
CA GLU A 195 10.71 1.04 24.05
C GLU A 195 9.73 0.14 24.82
N GLN A 196 8.50 0.59 25.03
CA GLN A 196 7.45 -0.23 25.62
C GLN A 196 7.01 -1.33 24.65
N CYS A 197 6.83 -0.99 23.37
CA CYS A 197 6.48 -1.93 22.31
C CYS A 197 7.57 -2.98 22.05
N ARG A 198 8.86 -2.69 22.32
CA ARG A 198 9.96 -3.68 22.19
C ARG A 198 9.79 -4.91 23.07
N LYS A 199 8.97 -4.82 24.14
CA LYS A 199 8.62 -5.98 24.96
C LYS A 199 7.70 -6.95 24.24
N TRP A 200 7.02 -6.51 23.18
CA TRP A 200 6.25 -7.37 22.32
C TRP A 200 7.18 -8.29 21.54
N ASN A 201 6.88 -9.58 21.53
CA ASN A 201 7.59 -10.53 20.69
C ASN A 201 7.07 -10.41 19.24
N VAL A 202 7.40 -9.31 18.55
CA VAL A 202 6.95 -8.96 17.17
C VAL A 202 7.52 -9.92 16.11
N ASN A 203 8.02 -11.08 16.51
CA ASN A 203 8.82 -11.97 15.69
C ASN A 203 8.01 -13.02 14.91
N LYS A 204 6.67 -13.01 15.05
CA LYS A 204 5.79 -14.03 14.49
C LYS A 204 4.67 -13.38 13.69
N ASN A 205 4.91 -13.33 12.38
CA ASN A 205 3.94 -13.24 11.30
C ASN A 205 3.23 -11.90 11.10
N ILE A 206 3.47 -11.30 9.93
CA ILE A 206 2.63 -10.24 9.38
C ILE A 206 1.40 -10.93 8.77
N HIS A 207 0.44 -11.27 9.63
CA HIS A 207 -0.66 -12.19 9.31
C HIS A 207 -1.53 -11.78 8.10
N TYR A 208 -1.54 -10.50 7.72
CA TYR A 208 -2.33 -10.01 6.59
C TYR A 208 -1.68 -10.24 5.22
N LEU A 209 -0.43 -10.71 5.15
CA LEU A 209 0.31 -10.90 3.90
C LEU A 209 0.44 -12.39 3.45
N ASP A 210 -0.01 -13.36 4.24
CA ASP A 210 0.48 -14.75 4.13
C ASP A 210 -0.20 -15.64 3.05
N ASN A 211 -0.96 -15.10 2.10
CA ASN A 211 -1.77 -15.92 1.16
C ASN A 211 -1.43 -15.77 -0.33
N SER A 212 -0.39 -15.00 -0.71
CA SER A 212 0.02 -14.82 -2.11
C SER A 212 1.54 -14.74 -2.25
N THR A 213 2.07 -14.92 -3.48
CA THR A 213 3.50 -14.74 -3.78
C THR A 213 3.94 -13.32 -3.44
N VAL A 214 3.16 -12.32 -3.83
CA VAL A 214 3.40 -10.90 -3.54
C VAL A 214 3.42 -10.67 -2.03
N GLY A 215 2.43 -11.15 -1.31
CA GLY A 215 2.35 -11.00 0.14
C GLY A 215 3.51 -11.67 0.86
N TYR A 216 3.93 -12.87 0.43
CA TYR A 216 5.11 -13.54 0.98
C TYR A 216 6.40 -12.73 0.80
N ILE A 217 6.58 -12.10 -0.37
CA ILE A 217 7.74 -11.22 -0.63
C ILE A 217 7.63 -9.93 0.19
N ALA A 218 6.46 -9.30 0.22
CA ALA A 218 6.19 -8.11 1.02
C ALA A 218 6.48 -8.36 2.51
N HIS A 219 6.05 -9.51 3.05
CA HIS A 219 6.34 -9.94 4.42
C HIS A 219 7.86 -9.99 4.68
N LYS A 220 8.64 -10.57 3.76
CA LYS A 220 10.10 -10.63 3.90
C LYS A 220 10.74 -9.24 3.87
N ILE A 221 10.32 -8.38 2.95
CA ILE A 221 10.82 -7.00 2.83
C ILE A 221 10.53 -6.22 4.11
N GLN A 222 9.30 -6.26 4.61
CA GLN A 222 8.90 -5.59 5.85
C GLN A 222 9.66 -6.18 7.06
N SER A 223 9.83 -7.50 7.11
CA SER A 223 10.65 -8.15 8.15
C SER A 223 12.11 -7.72 8.10
N SER A 224 12.67 -7.51 6.91
CA SER A 224 14.02 -6.97 6.76
C SER A 224 14.13 -5.53 7.23
N ARG A 225 13.15 -4.69 6.89
CA ARG A 225 13.12 -3.28 7.27
C ARG A 225 12.97 -3.09 8.77
N TYR A 226 12.00 -3.77 9.41
CA TYR A 226 11.60 -3.46 10.78
C TYR A 226 12.12 -4.45 11.84
N LEU A 227 12.49 -5.66 11.45
CA LEU A 227 12.92 -6.73 12.38
C LEU A 227 14.40 -7.12 12.21
N HIS A 228 15.17 -6.36 11.41
CA HIS A 228 16.59 -6.58 11.14
C HIS A 228 16.94 -8.01 10.70
N LYS A 229 16.03 -8.68 9.98
CA LYS A 229 16.26 -10.01 9.39
C LYS A 229 16.78 -9.89 7.96
N THR A 230 17.84 -10.58 7.59
CA THR A 230 18.32 -10.58 6.19
C THR A 230 17.62 -11.66 5.37
N TRP A 231 16.84 -11.24 4.36
CA TRP A 231 16.12 -12.13 3.43
C TRP A 231 16.51 -11.94 1.96
N GLN A 232 17.54 -11.13 1.67
CA GLN A 232 17.87 -10.71 0.30
C GLN A 232 18.13 -11.89 -0.64
N ASP A 233 18.90 -12.89 -0.21
CA ASP A 233 19.21 -14.08 -1.01
C ASP A 233 17.95 -14.90 -1.31
N GLU A 234 17.05 -15.03 -0.34
CA GLU A 234 15.79 -15.73 -0.53
C GLU A 234 14.85 -14.98 -1.47
N ILE A 235 14.74 -13.65 -1.34
CA ILE A 235 13.96 -12.80 -2.26
C ILE A 235 14.52 -12.96 -3.68
N ASN A 236 15.83 -12.85 -3.85
CA ASN A 236 16.48 -13.03 -5.15
C ASN A 236 16.24 -14.43 -5.73
N ASN A 237 16.24 -15.48 -4.90
CA ASN A 237 15.96 -16.84 -5.35
C ASN A 237 14.50 -17.00 -5.79
N ILE A 238 13.54 -16.41 -5.07
CA ILE A 238 12.13 -16.41 -5.44
C ILE A 238 11.95 -15.70 -6.78
N LEU A 239 12.48 -14.47 -6.92
CA LEU A 239 12.36 -13.67 -8.14
C LEU A 239 12.92 -14.37 -9.39
N ARG A 240 13.90 -15.26 -9.23
CA ARG A 240 14.48 -16.06 -10.34
C ARG A 240 13.63 -17.26 -10.75
N GLN A 241 12.65 -17.64 -9.93
CA GLN A 241 11.89 -18.88 -10.07
C GLN A 241 10.38 -18.69 -9.90
N ILE A 242 9.87 -17.47 -10.08
CA ILE A 242 8.43 -17.23 -10.04
C ILE A 242 7.74 -18.11 -11.09
N PRO A 243 6.70 -18.86 -10.69
CA PRO A 243 5.96 -19.69 -11.63
C PRO A 243 5.28 -18.84 -12.68
N ASN A 244 5.09 -19.41 -13.88
CA ASN A 244 4.25 -18.80 -14.91
C ASN A 244 2.84 -18.58 -14.35
N LEU A 245 2.17 -17.56 -14.87
CA LEU A 245 0.82 -17.22 -14.47
C LEU A 245 -0.16 -18.38 -14.77
N ASP A 246 -0.84 -18.89 -13.74
CA ASP A 246 -1.88 -19.91 -13.89
C ASP A 246 -3.21 -19.24 -14.27
N MET A 247 -3.47 -19.17 -15.58
CA MET A 247 -4.68 -18.54 -16.12
C MET A 247 -5.96 -19.36 -15.88
N GLU A 248 -5.86 -20.62 -15.45
CA GLU A 248 -7.02 -21.44 -15.12
C GLU A 248 -7.60 -21.10 -13.74
N LYS A 249 -6.83 -20.38 -12.92
CA LYS A 249 -7.21 -19.98 -11.56
C LYS A 249 -7.05 -18.48 -11.39
N PRO A 250 -8.00 -17.69 -11.91
CA PRO A 250 -7.93 -16.25 -11.75
C PRO A 250 -7.94 -15.87 -10.26
N PRO A 251 -7.19 -14.83 -9.88
CA PRO A 251 -7.21 -14.31 -8.53
C PRO A 251 -8.60 -13.79 -8.17
N VAL A 252 -8.91 -13.79 -6.88
CA VAL A 252 -10.19 -13.30 -6.34
C VAL A 252 -10.30 -11.78 -6.47
N THR A 253 -9.16 -11.08 -6.55
CA THR A 253 -9.08 -9.62 -6.60
C THR A 253 -8.14 -9.19 -7.73
N MET A 254 -8.19 -7.92 -8.11
CA MET A 254 -7.36 -7.38 -9.21
C MET A 254 -6.23 -6.48 -8.72
N GLY A 255 -6.26 -6.06 -7.45
CA GLY A 255 -5.30 -5.14 -6.84
C GLY A 255 -3.93 -5.73 -6.50
N LEU A 256 -3.20 -5.04 -5.61
CA LEU A 256 -1.78 -5.28 -5.36
C LEU A 256 -1.45 -6.56 -4.58
N LEU A 257 -2.21 -6.92 -3.55
CA LEU A 257 -1.76 -7.97 -2.63
C LEU A 257 -1.95 -9.37 -3.20
N SER A 258 -3.09 -9.64 -3.78
CA SER A 258 -3.50 -10.99 -4.21
C SER A 258 -4.13 -10.99 -5.60
N GLY A 259 -3.88 -9.95 -6.40
CA GLY A 259 -4.43 -9.77 -7.73
C GLY A 259 -3.39 -9.62 -8.83
N TYR A 260 -3.87 -9.51 -10.07
CA TYR A 260 -3.02 -9.40 -11.24
C TYR A 260 -2.14 -8.15 -11.25
N ALA A 261 -2.56 -7.04 -10.61
CA ALA A 261 -1.73 -5.84 -10.54
C ALA A 261 -0.42 -6.09 -9.78
N GLY A 262 -0.48 -6.76 -8.63
CA GLY A 262 0.72 -7.15 -7.87
C GLY A 262 1.61 -8.14 -8.61
N GLU A 263 1.01 -9.18 -9.19
CA GLU A 263 1.73 -10.17 -10.01
C GLU A 263 2.40 -9.53 -11.23
N GLY A 264 1.78 -8.49 -11.80
CA GLY A 264 2.33 -7.69 -12.88
C GLY A 264 3.51 -6.83 -12.43
N LEU A 265 3.38 -6.08 -11.33
CA LEU A 265 4.49 -5.28 -10.77
C LEU A 265 5.67 -6.16 -10.38
N LEU A 266 5.41 -7.36 -9.87
CA LEU A 266 6.45 -8.34 -9.55
C LEU A 266 7.22 -8.76 -10.80
N ARG A 267 6.52 -9.03 -11.91
CA ARG A 267 7.14 -9.36 -13.19
C ARG A 267 7.91 -8.19 -13.81
N LEU A 268 7.39 -6.97 -13.71
CA LEU A 268 8.14 -5.77 -14.08
C LEU A 268 9.43 -5.62 -13.26
N THR A 269 9.39 -5.99 -11.98
CA THR A 269 10.58 -6.01 -11.11
C THR A 269 11.60 -7.04 -11.60
N ILE A 270 11.17 -8.24 -12.01
CA ILE A 270 12.07 -9.28 -12.59
C ILE A 270 12.74 -8.81 -13.87
N LEU A 271 12.04 -8.01 -14.68
CA LEU A 271 12.58 -7.41 -15.91
C LEU A 271 13.48 -6.19 -15.66
N ASN A 272 13.62 -5.75 -14.40
CA ASN A 272 14.31 -4.52 -14.00
C ASN A 272 13.66 -3.25 -14.56
N SER A 273 12.36 -3.29 -14.87
CA SER A 273 11.59 -2.13 -15.32
C SER A 273 11.07 -1.28 -14.15
N THR A 274 11.06 -1.84 -12.95
CA THR A 274 10.77 -1.17 -11.68
C THR A 274 11.55 -1.85 -10.56
N ASP A 275 11.64 -1.22 -9.39
CA ASP A 275 12.27 -1.82 -8.20
C ASP A 275 11.21 -2.33 -7.20
N LEU A 276 11.64 -2.85 -6.04
CA LEU A 276 10.73 -3.35 -5.00
C LEU A 276 10.10 -2.24 -4.14
N SER A 277 10.29 -0.95 -4.46
CA SER A 277 9.75 0.17 -3.66
C SER A 277 8.23 0.16 -3.59
N TRP A 278 7.54 -0.31 -4.65
CA TRP A 278 6.08 -0.43 -4.67
C TRP A 278 5.55 -1.38 -3.59
N MET A 279 6.37 -2.30 -3.08
CA MET A 279 5.99 -3.19 -1.96
C MET A 279 5.74 -2.41 -0.66
N GLN A 280 6.19 -1.15 -0.57
CA GLN A 280 5.82 -0.23 0.51
C GLN A 280 4.35 0.24 0.40
N LEU A 281 3.58 -0.21 -0.58
CA LEU A 281 2.13 -0.01 -0.61
C LEU A 281 1.38 -1.09 0.16
N LEU A 282 2.03 -2.22 0.44
CA LEU A 282 1.53 -3.34 1.24
C LEU A 282 2.11 -3.29 2.65
#